data_AF-A0A1G2QBZ8-F1
#
_entry.id   AF-A0A1G2QBZ8-F1
#
_cell.length_a   1.000
_cell.length_b   1.000
_cell.length_c   1.000
_cell.angle_alpha   90.00
_cell.angle_beta   90.00
_cell.angle_gamma   90.00
#
_symmetry.space_group_name_H-M   'P 1'
#
loop_
_entity.id
_entity.type
_entity.pdbx_description
1 polymer ?
#
loop_
_entity_poly.entity_id
_entity_poly.type
_entity_poly.pdbx_seq_one_letter_code
_entity_poly.pdbx_strand_id
1 'polypeptide(L)'
;MTNNISRLLIKAGLIAVAVVVPTVTSFAYAATYAYVNQSGEVSTVNADNGMTAIAIAPNIATHSGVILLNSQADNEIVGDGVSGI
;
A
#
# COMPACT_ATOMS: atom_id res chain seq x y z
N MET A 1 22.84 59.47 -1.44
CA MET A 1 21.96 58.29 -1.37
C MET A 1 21.59 57.89 -2.80
N THR A 2 21.78 56.60 -3.13
CA THR A 2 21.20 55.87 -4.29
C THR A 2 21.86 56.08 -5.66
N ASN A 3 22.21 55.06 -6.46
CA ASN A 3 22.74 53.71 -6.27
C ASN A 3 23.25 53.26 -7.66
N ASN A 4 24.33 52.48 -7.66
CA ASN A 4 25.09 52.05 -8.84
C ASN A 4 24.30 51.11 -9.75
N ILE A 5 24.21 51.40 -11.05
CA ILE A 5 23.55 50.53 -12.04
C ILE A 5 24.54 49.45 -12.50
N SER A 6 24.63 48.39 -11.72
CA SER A 6 25.35 47.16 -12.06
C SER A 6 24.41 46.24 -12.86
N ARG A 7 24.51 46.27 -14.20
CA ARG A 7 23.89 45.24 -15.06
C ARG A 7 24.98 44.34 -15.65
N LEU A 8 25.61 43.57 -14.78
CA LEU A 8 26.45 42.44 -15.15
C LEU A 8 25.54 41.22 -15.33
N LEU A 9 25.11 40.96 -16.56
CA LEU A 9 24.35 39.77 -16.95
C LEU A 9 25.26 38.53 -16.89
N ILE A 10 25.39 37.93 -15.71
CA ILE A 10 25.87 36.55 -15.55
C ILE A 10 24.66 35.68 -15.26
N LYS A 11 24.23 34.89 -16.26
CA LYS A 11 23.57 33.61 -15.99
C LYS A 11 24.02 32.61 -17.05
N ALA A 12 25.17 31.99 -16.78
CA ALA A 12 25.62 30.78 -17.42
C ALA A 12 24.52 29.72 -17.30
N GLY A 13 24.06 29.18 -18.43
CA GLY A 13 23.05 28.13 -18.47
C GLY A 13 23.60 26.86 -17.83
N LEU A 14 22.94 26.39 -16.78
CA LEU A 14 23.10 25.04 -16.23
C LEU A 14 22.83 24.02 -17.35
N ILE A 15 23.82 23.18 -17.68
CA ILE A 15 23.56 21.94 -18.42
C ILE A 15 23.30 20.87 -17.35
N ALA A 16 22.05 20.39 -17.33
CA ALA A 16 21.56 19.40 -16.38
C ALA A 16 22.23 18.04 -16.59
N VAL A 17 22.76 17.45 -15.52
CA VAL A 17 23.22 16.06 -15.49
C VAL A 17 21.99 15.18 -15.26
N ALA A 18 21.59 14.40 -16.27
CA ALA A 18 20.56 13.39 -16.11
C ALA A 18 21.12 12.20 -15.34
N VAL A 19 20.83 12.12 -14.05
CA VAL A 19 21.10 10.93 -13.22
C VAL A 19 20.03 9.89 -13.54
N VAL A 20 20.42 8.81 -14.24
CA VAL A 20 19.57 7.63 -14.40
C VAL A 20 19.61 6.86 -13.10
N VAL A 21 18.53 6.94 -12.32
CA VAL A 21 18.34 6.09 -11.13
C VAL A 21 17.77 4.76 -11.59
N PRO A 22 18.45 3.62 -11.41
CA PRO A 22 17.84 2.32 -11.63
C PRO A 22 16.72 2.13 -10.60
N THR A 23 15.49 2.08 -11.09
CA THR A 23 14.33 1.71 -10.27
C THR A 23 14.49 0.25 -9.87
N VAL A 24 14.89 0.00 -8.63
CA VAL A 24 14.86 -1.35 -8.04
C VAL A 24 13.41 -1.81 -7.99
N THR A 25 13.05 -2.78 -8.83
CA THR A 25 11.77 -3.48 -8.75
C THR A 25 11.77 -4.29 -7.47
N SER A 26 11.17 -3.76 -6.41
CA SER A 26 10.85 -4.52 -5.21
C SER A 26 9.78 -5.55 -5.57
N PHE A 27 10.15 -6.84 -5.56
CA PHE A 27 9.19 -7.93 -5.59
C PHE A 27 8.42 -7.90 -4.26
N ALA A 28 7.31 -7.17 -4.22
CA ALA A 28 6.44 -7.17 -3.07
C ALA A 28 5.68 -8.51 -3.05
N TYR A 29 5.79 -9.24 -1.95
CA TYR A 29 4.95 -10.41 -1.70
C TYR A 29 3.53 -9.90 -1.45
N ALA A 30 2.66 -10.03 -2.44
CA ALA A 30 1.26 -9.66 -2.29
C ALA A 30 0.60 -10.61 -1.28
N ALA A 31 0.03 -10.04 -0.22
CA ALA A 31 -0.75 -10.77 0.77
C ALA A 31 -2.21 -10.80 0.35
N THR A 32 -2.94 -11.87 0.71
CA THR A 32 -4.38 -11.98 0.42
C THR A 32 -5.17 -11.36 1.54
N TYR A 33 -6.09 -10.46 1.21
CA TYR A 33 -6.99 -9.80 2.14
C TYR A 33 -8.43 -10.15 1.82
N ALA A 34 -9.24 -10.43 2.85
CA ALA A 34 -10.69 -10.58 2.74
C ALA A 34 -11.40 -9.25 3.04
N TYR A 35 -12.51 -8.98 2.36
CA TYR A 35 -13.40 -7.82 2.60
C TYR A 35 -14.84 -8.19 2.27
N VAL A 36 -15.79 -7.35 2.71
CA VAL A 36 -17.21 -7.48 2.37
C VAL A 36 -17.54 -6.55 1.21
N ASN A 37 -18.12 -7.10 0.15
CA ASN A 37 -18.59 -6.33 -1.00
C ASN A 37 -19.95 -5.67 -0.72
N GLN A 38 -20.42 -4.78 -1.59
CA GLN A 38 -21.70 -4.09 -1.46
C GLN A 38 -22.93 -5.03 -1.47
N SER A 39 -22.78 -6.25 -1.98
CA SER A 39 -23.81 -7.30 -1.93
C SER A 39 -23.84 -8.05 -0.58
N GLY A 40 -22.90 -7.77 0.32
CA GLY A 40 -22.76 -8.46 1.60
C GLY A 40 -21.97 -9.76 1.54
N GLU A 41 -21.30 -10.05 0.43
CA GLU A 41 -20.50 -11.27 0.25
C GLU A 41 -19.04 -11.03 0.62
N VAL A 42 -18.38 -12.07 1.13
CA VAL A 42 -16.93 -12.03 1.41
C VAL A 42 -16.17 -12.31 0.11
N SER A 43 -15.27 -11.40 -0.25
CA SER A 43 -14.40 -11.50 -1.40
C SER A 43 -12.95 -11.25 -1.00
N THR A 44 -12.00 -11.59 -1.88
CA THR A 44 -10.57 -11.49 -1.61
C THR A 44 -9.86 -10.59 -2.61
N VAL A 45 -8.81 -9.91 -2.15
CA VAL A 45 -7.94 -9.09 -2.99
C VAL A 45 -6.48 -9.28 -2.57
N ASN A 46 -5.58 -9.28 -3.54
CA ASN A 46 -4.15 -9.38 -3.28
C ASN A 46 -3.53 -7.99 -3.26
N ALA A 47 -2.81 -7.66 -2.20
CA ALA A 47 -2.19 -6.35 -2.03
C ALA A 47 -0.95 -6.42 -1.11
N ASP A 48 -0.08 -5.42 -1.19
CA ASP A 48 1.13 -5.38 -0.37
C ASP A 48 0.85 -5.00 1.09
N ASN A 49 -0.25 -4.28 1.35
CA ASN A 49 -0.65 -3.83 2.67
C ASN A 49 -2.17 -3.60 2.74
N GLY A 50 -2.71 -3.44 3.96
CA GLY A 50 -4.15 -3.24 4.16
C GLY A 50 -4.69 -1.96 3.51
N MET A 51 -3.90 -0.89 3.43
CA MET A 51 -4.34 0.36 2.81
C MET A 51 -4.50 0.22 1.30
N THR A 52 -3.56 -0.45 0.63
CA THR A 52 -3.68 -0.76 -0.80
C THR A 52 -4.80 -1.75 -1.06
N ALA A 53 -5.01 -2.75 -0.18
CA ALA A 53 -6.14 -3.66 -0.28
C ALA A 53 -7.49 -2.93 -0.25
N ILE A 54 -7.70 -1.99 0.68
CA ILE A 54 -8.92 -1.17 0.74
C ILE A 54 -9.11 -0.35 -0.53
N ALA A 55 -8.02 0.27 -1.02
CA ALA A 55 -8.08 1.17 -2.17
C ALA A 55 -8.42 0.45 -3.49
N ILE A 56 -8.03 -0.82 -3.63
CA ILE A 56 -8.22 -1.60 -4.87
C ILE A 56 -9.32 -2.66 -4.75
N ALA A 57 -9.95 -2.81 -3.58
CA ALA A 57 -11.03 -3.77 -3.34
C ALA A 57 -12.27 -3.41 -4.18
N PRO A 58 -12.65 -4.23 -5.18
CA PRO A 58 -13.77 -3.92 -6.06
C PRO A 58 -15.10 -4.01 -5.29
N ASN A 59 -15.91 -2.96 -5.42
CA ASN A 59 -17.22 -2.85 -4.77
C ASN A 59 -17.17 -3.10 -3.26
N ILE A 60 -16.11 -2.68 -2.56
CA ILE A 60 -16.07 -2.74 -1.09
C ILE A 60 -17.26 -1.97 -0.50
N ALA A 61 -17.89 -2.54 0.53
CA ALA A 61 -18.99 -1.87 1.22
C ALA A 61 -18.47 -0.63 1.97
N THR A 62 -19.30 0.42 2.07
CA THR A 62 -18.93 1.74 2.62
C THR A 62 -18.35 1.70 4.04
N HIS A 63 -18.72 0.70 4.83
CA HIS A 63 -18.25 0.51 6.20
C HIS A 63 -17.43 -0.78 6.38
N SER A 64 -16.97 -1.40 5.29
CA SER A 64 -16.11 -2.58 5.35
C SER A 64 -14.64 -2.20 5.52
N GLY A 65 -13.94 -2.99 6.33
CA GLY A 65 -12.48 -3.03 6.34
C GLY A 65 -11.95 -4.18 5.47
N VAL A 66 -10.66 -4.47 5.66
CA VAL A 66 -9.98 -5.66 5.10
C VAL A 66 -9.33 -6.45 6.23
N ILE A 67 -9.28 -7.78 6.10
CA ILE A 67 -8.59 -8.68 7.03
C ILE A 67 -7.49 -9.41 6.26
N LEU A 68 -6.27 -9.40 6.78
CA LEU A 68 -5.18 -10.21 6.22
C LEU A 68 -5.49 -11.69 6.43
N LEU A 69 -5.55 -12.46 5.35
CA LEU A 69 -5.64 -13.91 5.40
C LEU A 69 -4.22 -14.47 5.47
N ASN A 70 -3.81 -14.94 6.65
CA ASN A 70 -2.59 -15.71 6.81
C ASN A 70 -2.93 -17.16 7.19
N SER A 71 -2.51 -18.13 6.37
CA SER A 71 -2.76 -19.55 6.64
C SER A 71 -2.01 -20.10 7.87
N GLN A 72 -1.33 -19.27 8.65
CA GLN A 72 -0.53 -19.68 9.81
C GLN A 72 -1.23 -19.45 11.16
N ALA A 73 -2.38 -18.74 11.22
CA ALA A 73 -3.02 -18.41 12.50
C ALA A 73 -3.99 -19.48 13.03
N ASP A 74 -4.56 -20.35 12.18
CA ASP A 74 -5.75 -21.14 12.54
C ASP A 74 -5.51 -22.66 12.55
N ASN A 75 -4.42 -23.15 13.14
CA ASN A 75 -4.26 -24.59 13.41
C ASN A 75 -4.17 -24.93 14.90
N GLU A 76 -4.55 -24.00 15.78
CA GLU A 76 -4.82 -24.35 17.17
C GLU A 76 -6.22 -24.96 17.25
N ILE A 77 -6.27 -26.28 17.40
CA ILE A 77 -7.50 -26.97 17.82
C ILE A 77 -7.86 -26.40 19.19
N VAL A 78 -8.87 -25.54 19.24
CA VAL A 78 -9.51 -25.13 20.51
C VAL A 78 -10.35 -26.31 20.96
N GLY A 79 -9.72 -27.28 21.64
CA GLY A 79 -10.44 -28.33 22.32
C GLY A 79 -11.15 -27.73 23.53
N ASP A 80 -12.48 -27.79 23.59
CA ASP A 80 -13.16 -27.65 24.86
C ASP A 80 -12.84 -28.91 25.66
N GLY A 81 -12.15 -28.75 26.80
CA GLY A 81 -11.70 -29.87 27.64
C GLY A 81 -12.84 -30.64 28.33
N VAL A 82 -14.01 -30.74 27.71
CA VAL A 82 -15.14 -31.53 28.21
C VAL A 82 -14.91 -32.98 27.84
N SER A 83 -14.38 -33.75 28.80
CA SER A 83 -14.49 -35.20 28.73
C SER A 83 -15.97 -35.55 28.70
N GLY A 84 -16.42 -36.07 27.56
CA GLY A 84 -17.75 -36.67 27.43
C GLY A 84 -17.93 -37.71 28.53
N ILE A 85 -19.00 -37.55 29.29
CA ILE A 85 -19.53 -38.53 30.25
C ILE A 85 -19.87 -39.86 29.58
#